data_AF-F6H9K7-F1
#
_entry.id   AF-F6H9K7-F1
#
_cell.length_a   1.000
_cell.length_b   1.000
_cell.length_c   1.000
_cell.angle_alpha   90.00
_cell.angle_beta   90.00
_cell.angle_gamma   90.00
#
_symmetry.space_group_name_H-M   'P 1'
#
loop_
_entity.id
_entity.type
_entity.pdbx_description
1 polymer ?
#
loop_
_entity_poly.entity_id
_entity_poly.type
_entity_poly.pdbx_seq_one_letter_code
_entity_poly.pdbx_strand_id
1 'polypeptide(L)'
;MVRMGEESREGVVGRAAEEGAVAVLMYTKGESMSGVERETVMKGLGDPLTPGWGGVEGGEALDLEDSQILNRFPKIPSMPISLEVAYSILRSLEGPQMPHHWRGDALGPQPGRVELGPTLLNFTY
;
A
#
# COMPACT_ATOMS: atom_id res chain seq x y z
N MET A 1 -1.88 8.20 -1.41
CA MET A 1 -2.94 7.17 -1.30
C MET A 1 -3.23 6.65 -2.70
N VAL A 2 -3.46 5.34 -2.83
CA VAL A 2 -3.57 4.66 -4.12
C VAL A 2 -4.78 3.74 -4.13
N ARG A 3 -5.53 3.74 -5.24
CA ARG A 3 -6.52 2.70 -5.53
C ARG A 3 -5.79 1.53 -6.18
N MET A 4 -5.87 0.34 -5.58
CA MET A 4 -5.25 -0.85 -6.15
C MET A 4 -5.96 -1.27 -7.45
N GLY A 5 -5.16 -1.77 -8.38
CA GLY A 5 -5.57 -2.31 -9.67
C GLY A 5 -4.77 -3.57 -9.97
N GLU A 6 -4.24 -3.69 -11.19
CA GLU A 6 -3.49 -4.87 -11.64
C GLU A 6 -2.00 -4.87 -11.22
N GLU A 7 -1.46 -3.72 -10.77
CA GLU A 7 -0.08 -3.66 -10.27
C GLU A 7 0.05 -4.34 -8.90
N SER A 8 1.19 -5.01 -8.66
CA SER A 8 1.50 -5.60 -7.36
C SER A 8 1.63 -4.54 -6.27
N ARG A 9 1.22 -4.87 -5.04
CA ARG A 9 1.36 -3.96 -3.90
C ARG A 9 2.82 -3.60 -3.62
N GLU A 10 3.73 -4.55 -3.77
CA GLU A 10 5.18 -4.30 -3.69
C GLU A 10 5.63 -3.24 -4.70
N GLY A 11 5.22 -3.36 -5.97
CA GLY A 11 5.59 -2.42 -7.02
C GLY A 11 5.02 -1.02 -6.78
N VAL A 12 3.77 -0.94 -6.30
CA VAL A 12 3.13 0.33 -5.92
C VAL A 12 3.90 1.02 -4.79
N VAL A 13 4.26 0.30 -3.73
CA VAL A 13 5.00 0.88 -2.59
C VAL A 13 6.43 1.23 -2.97
N GLY A 14 7.10 0.38 -3.78
CA GLY A 14 8.44 0.62 -4.28
C GLY A 14 8.51 1.91 -5.12
N ARG A 15 7.63 2.05 -6.12
CA ARG A 15 7.55 3.26 -6.94
C ARG A 15 7.21 4.49 -6.12
N ALA A 16 6.27 4.38 -5.18
CA ALA A 16 5.92 5.50 -4.29
C ALA A 16 7.14 5.97 -3.47
N ALA A 17 7.97 5.03 -2.99
CA ALA A 17 9.20 5.36 -2.28
C ALA A 17 10.22 6.07 -3.19
N GLU A 18 10.36 5.63 -4.45
CA GLU A 18 11.23 6.28 -5.45
C GLU A 18 10.78 7.72 -5.76
N GLU A 19 9.47 7.97 -5.76
CA GLU A 19 8.84 9.30 -5.91
C GLU A 19 8.88 10.14 -4.62
N GLY A 20 9.54 9.65 -3.55
CA GLY A 20 9.73 10.38 -2.30
C GLY A 20 8.52 10.35 -1.35
N ALA A 21 7.55 9.45 -1.55
CA ALA A 21 6.50 9.23 -0.57
C ALA A 21 7.08 8.69 0.73
N VAL A 22 6.53 9.13 1.87
CA VAL A 22 6.96 8.68 3.20
C VAL A 22 6.13 7.51 3.73
N ALA A 23 4.93 7.30 3.17
CA ALA A 23 4.03 6.20 3.49
C ALA A 23 2.98 6.02 2.38
N VAL A 24 2.40 4.82 2.27
CA VAL A 24 1.36 4.52 1.27
C VAL A 24 0.09 4.00 1.93
N LEU A 25 -1.03 4.69 1.71
CA LEU A 25 -2.37 4.14 1.95
C LEU A 25 -2.90 3.48 0.68
N MET A 26 -3.41 2.26 0.80
CA MET A 26 -3.99 1.50 -0.31
C MET A 26 -5.44 1.16 -0.04
N TYR A 27 -6.31 1.26 -1.04
CA TYR A 27 -7.69 0.81 -0.94
C TYR A 27 -8.12 0.08 -2.21
N THR A 28 -9.06 -0.85 -2.08
CA THR A 28 -9.64 -1.60 -3.20
C THR A 28 -11.14 -1.35 -3.27
N LYS A 29 -11.73 -1.48 -4.46
CA LYS A 29 -13.20 -1.49 -4.62
C LYS A 29 -13.66 -2.93 -4.42
N GLY A 30 -14.13 -3.25 -3.23
CA GLY A 30 -14.76 -4.54 -2.93
C GLY A 30 -16.29 -4.48 -3.00
N GLU A 31 -16.94 -5.61 -2.70
CA GLU A 31 -18.40 -5.69 -2.57
C GLU A 31 -18.90 -4.94 -1.31
N SER A 32 -18.07 -4.87 -0.27
CA SER A 32 -18.35 -4.13 0.96
C SER A 32 -17.48 -2.87 1.05
N MET A 33 -18.09 -1.78 1.52
CA MET A 33 -17.41 -0.51 1.78
C MET A 33 -16.44 -0.57 2.97
N SER A 34 -16.67 -1.48 3.93
CA SER A 34 -15.87 -1.63 5.15
C SER A 34 -14.79 -2.72 5.04
N GLY A 35 -14.77 -3.49 3.94
CA GLY A 35 -13.78 -4.52 3.71
C GLY A 35 -12.38 -3.96 3.50
N VAL A 36 -11.37 -4.68 4.01
CA VAL A 36 -9.95 -4.35 3.83
C VAL A 36 -9.24 -5.57 3.24
N GLU A 37 -8.63 -5.40 2.07
CA GLU A 37 -7.88 -6.46 1.41
C GLU A 37 -6.43 -6.50 1.90
N ARG A 38 -6.05 -7.62 2.51
CA ARG A 38 -4.71 -7.87 3.06
C ARG A 38 -3.91 -8.73 2.10
N GLU A 39 -2.71 -8.28 1.77
CA GLU A 39 -1.73 -9.04 1.01
C GLU A 39 -0.32 -8.55 1.38
N THR A 40 0.68 -9.38 1.12
CA THR A 40 2.08 -9.04 1.34
C THR A 40 2.57 -7.95 0.37
N VAL A 41 3.49 -7.12 0.87
CA VAL A 41 4.27 -6.18 0.04
C VAL A 41 5.70 -6.68 -0.19
N MET A 42 5.95 -7.95 0.16
CA MET A 42 7.24 -8.60 -0.05
C MET A 42 7.45 -8.91 -1.54
N LYS A 43 8.67 -8.67 -2.01
CA LYS A 43 9.13 -9.06 -3.32
C LYS A 43 9.49 -10.55 -3.36
N GLY A 44 8.93 -11.27 -4.33
CA GLY A 44 9.17 -12.69 -4.54
C GLY A 44 8.28 -13.60 -3.70
N LEU A 45 8.60 -14.90 -3.69
CA LEU A 45 7.84 -15.95 -3.02
C LEU A 45 8.70 -16.68 -1.97
N GLY A 46 8.02 -17.43 -1.09
CA GLY A 46 8.65 -18.25 -0.05
C GLY A 46 9.01 -17.48 1.21
N ASP A 47 9.57 -18.20 2.18
CA ASP A 47 10.09 -17.62 3.42
C ASP A 47 11.32 -16.73 3.11
N PRO A 48 11.33 -15.45 3.52
CA PRO A 48 12.48 -14.57 3.35
C PRO A 48 13.78 -15.12 3.96
N LEU A 49 13.69 -15.86 5.06
CA LEU A 49 14.85 -16.35 5.80
C LEU A 49 15.52 -17.55 5.14
N THR A 50 14.79 -18.27 4.27
CA THR A 50 15.26 -19.50 3.62
C THR A 50 15.06 -19.46 2.09
N PRO A 51 15.73 -18.53 1.37
CA PRO A 51 15.50 -18.33 -0.06
C PRO A 51 16.01 -19.51 -0.90
N GLY A 52 15.12 -20.44 -1.23
CA GLY A 52 15.38 -21.56 -2.14
C GLY A 52 15.68 -22.89 -1.43
N TRP A 53 15.62 -22.93 -0.10
CA TRP A 53 15.71 -24.16 0.68
C TRP A 53 14.56 -24.23 1.71
N GLY A 54 14.42 -25.37 2.37
CA GLY A 54 13.33 -25.59 3.33
C GLY A 54 13.62 -24.95 4.68
N GLY A 55 12.71 -24.11 5.17
CA GLY A 55 12.67 -23.66 6.56
C GLY A 55 12.28 -24.80 7.49
N VAL A 56 13.28 -25.49 8.04
CA VAL A 56 13.12 -26.58 9.01
C VAL A 56 13.77 -26.20 10.34
N GLU A 57 13.29 -26.80 11.43
CA GLU A 57 13.84 -26.57 12.77
C GLU A 57 15.33 -26.95 12.81
N GLY A 58 16.19 -26.02 13.26
CA GLY A 58 17.65 -26.18 13.27
C GLY A 58 18.31 -26.11 11.88
N GLY A 59 17.56 -25.79 10.83
CA GLY A 59 18.08 -25.54 9.48
C GLY A 59 18.81 -24.20 9.36
N GLU A 60 19.52 -24.03 8.24
CA GLU A 60 20.17 -22.77 7.89
C GLU A 60 19.13 -21.67 7.62
N ALA A 61 19.37 -20.48 8.15
CA ALA A 61 18.55 -19.29 7.93
C ALA A 61 19.46 -18.06 7.81
N LEU A 62 19.07 -17.12 6.96
CA LEU A 62 19.76 -15.84 6.83
C LEU A 62 19.48 -14.93 8.05
N ASP A 63 20.46 -14.08 8.38
CA ASP A 63 20.29 -13.02 9.38
C ASP A 63 19.29 -11.96 8.91
N LEU A 64 18.56 -11.32 9.84
CA LEU A 64 17.54 -10.32 9.48
C LEU A 64 18.12 -9.11 8.74
N GLU A 65 19.38 -8.76 8.99
CA GLU A 65 20.09 -7.70 8.28
C GLU A 65 20.70 -8.14 6.94
N ASP A 66 20.51 -9.39 6.52
CA ASP A 66 21.02 -9.88 5.24
C ASP A 66 20.38 -9.08 4.09
N SER A 67 21.23 -8.64 3.15
CA SER A 67 20.79 -7.85 2.00
C SER A 67 19.74 -8.56 1.13
N GLN A 68 19.75 -9.89 1.07
CA GLN A 68 18.75 -10.68 0.35
C GLN A 68 17.37 -10.60 1.00
N ILE A 69 17.31 -10.43 2.33
CA ILE A 69 16.06 -10.18 3.08
C ILE A 69 15.67 -8.72 2.93
N LEU A 70 16.57 -7.79 3.24
CA LEU A 70 16.26 -6.35 3.25
C LEU A 70 15.78 -5.84 1.89
N ASN A 71 16.33 -6.36 0.78
CA ASN A 71 15.90 -5.99 -0.57
C ASN A 71 14.53 -6.56 -0.98
N ARG A 72 13.92 -7.45 -0.17
CA ARG A 72 12.58 -7.98 -0.42
C ARG A 72 11.47 -7.14 0.19
N PHE A 73 11.77 -6.21 1.09
CA PHE A 73 10.76 -5.40 1.77
C PHE A 73 10.82 -3.94 1.34
N PRO A 74 9.68 -3.25 1.20
CA PRO A 74 9.68 -1.82 0.90
C PRO A 74 10.30 -1.01 2.03
N LYS A 75 10.94 0.11 1.66
CA LYS A 75 11.64 1.00 2.61
C LYS A 75 10.70 1.94 3.36
N ILE A 76 9.44 2.04 2.94
CA ILE A 76 8.43 2.92 3.53
C ILE A 76 7.23 2.09 4.03
N PRO A 77 6.57 2.51 5.11
CA PRO A 77 5.39 1.83 5.61
C PRO A 77 4.25 1.92 4.60
N SER A 78 3.40 0.90 4.62
CA SER A 78 2.17 0.88 3.83
C SER A 78 1.03 0.26 4.62
N MET A 79 -0.20 0.73 4.38
CA MET A 79 -1.38 0.30 5.12
C MET A 79 -2.59 0.14 4.19
N PRO A 80 -3.22 -1.05 4.15
CA PRO A 80 -4.50 -1.21 3.49
C PRO A 80 -5.62 -0.61 4.36
N ILE A 81 -6.52 0.12 3.74
CA ILE A 81 -7.69 0.75 4.37
C ILE A 81 -8.96 0.37 3.60
N SER A 82 -10.11 0.52 4.24
CA SER A 82 -11.39 0.28 3.60
C SER A 82 -11.74 1.39 2.61
N LEU A 83 -12.62 1.09 1.65
CA LEU A 83 -13.13 2.08 0.71
C LEU A 83 -13.84 3.23 1.43
N GLU A 84 -14.55 2.95 2.53
CA GLU A 84 -15.18 3.95 3.39
C GLU A 84 -14.17 4.94 4.01
N VAL A 85 -13.06 4.43 4.55
CA VAL A 85 -12.00 5.28 5.12
C VAL A 85 -11.32 6.09 4.01
N ALA A 86 -11.01 5.46 2.88
CA ALA A 86 -10.43 6.14 1.72
C ALA A 86 -11.34 7.27 1.22
N TYR A 87 -12.66 7.04 1.21
CA TYR A 87 -13.63 8.04 0.82
C TYR A 87 -13.66 9.25 1.76
N SER A 88 -13.60 8.98 3.06
CA SER A 88 -13.54 10.02 4.10
C SER A 88 -12.29 10.88 3.95
N ILE A 89 -11.14 10.25 3.72
CA ILE A 89 -9.87 10.95 3.47
C ILE A 89 -9.95 11.79 2.19
N LEU A 90 -10.38 11.22 1.05
CA LEU A 90 -10.43 11.91 -0.24
C LEU A 90 -11.37 13.12 -0.24
N ARG A 91 -12.45 13.06 0.54
CA ARG A 91 -13.38 14.20 0.71
C ARG A 91 -12.80 15.32 1.56
N SER A 92 -11.86 15.02 2.46
CA SER A 92 -11.19 16.02 3.30
C SER A 92 -10.08 16.79 2.60
N LEU A 93 -9.62 16.31 1.43
CA LEU A 93 -8.59 16.98 0.66
C LEU A 93 -9.16 18.26 0.05
N GLU A 94 -8.43 19.36 0.15
CA GLU A 94 -8.88 20.68 -0.34
C GLU A 94 -8.30 21.04 -1.73
N GLY A 95 -7.54 20.12 -2.32
CA GLY A 95 -6.84 20.28 -3.58
C GLY A 95 -7.65 20.52 -4.85
N PRO A 96 -6.99 20.69 -6.00
CA PRO A 96 -7.58 20.58 -7.33
C PRO A 96 -8.48 19.36 -7.48
N GLN A 97 -9.54 19.52 -8.26
CA GLN A 97 -10.45 18.43 -8.57
C GLN A 97 -9.70 17.32 -9.32
N MET A 98 -9.95 16.07 -8.92
CA MET A 98 -9.28 14.93 -9.55
C MET A 98 -9.63 14.82 -11.04
N PRO A 99 -8.64 14.53 -11.92
CA PRO A 99 -8.87 14.35 -13.34
C PRO A 99 -9.98 13.33 -13.63
N HIS A 100 -10.78 13.58 -14.68
CA HIS A 100 -11.93 12.72 -15.01
C HIS A 100 -11.56 11.23 -15.15
N HIS A 101 -10.43 10.94 -15.79
CA HIS A 101 -9.96 9.57 -16.01
C HIS A 101 -9.47 8.85 -14.74
N TRP A 102 -9.22 9.58 -13.64
CA TRP A 102 -8.86 8.99 -12.33
C TRP A 102 -10.08 8.70 -11.46
N ARG A 103 -11.23 9.32 -11.73
CA ARG A 103 -12.40 9.26 -10.82
C ARG A 103 -12.95 7.86 -10.62
N GLY A 104 -12.90 7.01 -11.64
CA GLY A 104 -13.43 5.65 -11.60
C GLY A 104 -14.88 5.56 -11.10
N ASP A 105 -15.41 4.34 -11.01
CA ASP A 105 -16.77 4.10 -10.49
C ASP A 105 -16.81 3.91 -8.97
N ALA A 106 -15.72 4.25 -8.26
CA ALA A 106 -15.54 3.94 -6.83
C ALA A 106 -15.79 5.15 -5.92
N LEU A 107 -15.58 6.36 -6.45
CA LEU A 107 -15.88 7.58 -5.75
C LEU A 107 -17.26 8.00 -6.25
N GLY A 108 -18.26 8.01 -5.37
CA GLY A 108 -19.64 8.39 -5.71
C GLY A 108 -19.76 9.80 -6.33
N PRO A 109 -20.93 10.45 -6.32
CA PRO A 109 -21.21 11.64 -7.13
C PRO A 109 -20.30 12.86 -6.87
N GLN A 110 -19.51 12.85 -5.80
CA GLN A 110 -18.57 13.92 -5.47
C GLN A 110 -17.14 13.54 -5.86
N PRO A 111 -16.50 14.27 -6.79
CA PRO A 111 -15.14 14.01 -7.22
C PRO A 111 -14.17 14.26 -6.06
N GLY A 112 -13.32 13.29 -5.77
CA GLY A 112 -12.19 13.51 -4.86
C GLY A 112 -11.29 14.65 -5.34
N ARG A 113 -10.50 15.21 -4.42
CA ARG A 113 -9.51 16.25 -4.70
C ARG A 113 -8.10 15.67 -4.60
N VAL A 114 -7.14 16.30 -5.26
CA VAL A 114 -5.73 15.88 -5.30
C VAL A 114 -4.88 17.04 -4.84
N GLU A 115 -4.34 17.01 -3.62
CA GLU A 115 -3.18 17.79 -3.15
C GLU A 115 -2.89 17.42 -1.69
N LEU A 116 -1.79 17.96 -1.16
CA LEU A 116 -1.45 17.97 0.26
C LEU A 116 -2.49 18.81 1.04
N GLY A 117 -3.63 18.20 1.37
CA GLY A 117 -4.53 18.71 2.41
C GLY A 117 -3.95 18.46 3.81
N PRO A 118 -4.46 19.12 4.86
CA PRO A 118 -3.95 19.03 6.23
C PRO A 118 -4.22 17.67 6.91
N THR A 119 -4.54 16.62 6.14
CA THR A 119 -4.92 15.31 6.66
C THR A 119 -3.74 14.68 7.39
N LEU A 120 -3.77 14.79 8.72
CA LEU A 120 -2.79 14.17 9.60
C LEU A 120 -3.19 12.71 9.81
N LEU A 121 -2.37 11.80 9.30
CA LEU A 121 -2.52 10.37 9.49
C LEU A 121 -1.49 9.91 10.50
N ASN A 122 -1.94 9.32 11.61
CA ASN A 122 -1.04 8.71 12.58
C ASN A 122 -0.81 7.24 12.20
N PHE A 123 0.44 6.89 11.89
CA PHE A 123 0.89 5.52 11.59
C PHE A 123 1.47 4.80 12.83
N THR A 124 0.90 5.05 14.01
CA THR A 124 1.28 4.27 15.20
C THR A 124 0.49 2.96 15.18
N TYR A 125 1.20 1.82 15.15
CA TYR A 125 0.66 0.47 15.23
C TYR A 125 1.29 -0.29 16.40
#